data_AF-A0A4R8UVT4-F1
#
_entry.id   AF-A0A4R8UVT4-F1
#
_cell.length_a   1.000
_cell.length_b   1.000
_cell.length_c   1.000
_cell.angle_alpha   90.00
_cell.angle_beta   90.00
_cell.angle_gamma   90.00
#
_symmetry.space_group_name_H-M   'P 1'
#
loop_
_entity.id
_entity.type
_entity.pdbx_description
1 polymer ?
#
loop_
_entity_poly.entity_id
_entity_poly.type
_entity_poly.pdbx_seq_one_letter_code
_entity_poly.pdbx_strand_id
1 'polypeptide(L)' 'MGSSLRVAPAELADSIQVRLQRMYPGSRYVSSTRALSVPMPRPNGEPLGDNALIEGTKALLTAIFPPTVPSVAAKA' A
#
# COMPACT_ATOMS: atom_id res chain seq x y z
N MET A 1 -11.85 6.46 -15.68
CA MET A 1 -10.92 5.37 -15.30
C MET A 1 -10.43 5.64 -13.89
N GLY A 2 -10.47 4.64 -13.02
CA GLY A 2 -10.45 4.78 -11.55
C GLY A 2 -9.30 5.64 -11.03
N SER A 3 -9.63 6.71 -10.33
CA SER A 3 -8.68 7.64 -9.69
C SER A 3 -7.93 7.03 -8.50
N SER A 4 -8.33 5.82 -8.06
CA SER A 4 -7.84 5.17 -6.86
C SER A 4 -7.64 3.67 -7.07
N LEU A 5 -6.52 3.16 -6.59
CA LEU A 5 -6.20 1.74 -6.49
C LEU A 5 -6.91 1.16 -5.25
N ARG A 6 -7.72 0.13 -5.44
CA ARG A 6 -8.43 -0.55 -4.34
C ARG A 6 -7.83 -1.94 -4.08
N VAL A 7 -7.53 -2.22 -2.83
CA VAL A 7 -7.04 -3.53 -2.35
C VAL A 7 -8.06 -4.09 -1.36
N ALA A 8 -8.65 -5.25 -1.67
CA ALA A 8 -9.56 -5.96 -0.78
C ALA A 8 -9.56 -7.47 -1.10
N PRO A 9 -9.70 -8.36 -0.10
CA PRO A 9 -9.69 -8.10 1.34
C PRO A 9 -8.26 -7.94 1.88
N ALA A 10 -8.01 -6.93 2.71
CA ALA A 10 -6.74 -6.71 3.38
C ALA A 10 -7.00 -6.44 4.86
N GLU A 11 -6.54 -7.33 5.74
CA GLU A 11 -6.67 -7.16 7.19
C GLU A 11 -5.40 -6.52 7.74
N LEU A 12 -5.47 -5.22 8.05
CA LEU A 12 -4.31 -4.40 8.36
C LEU A 12 -4.27 -4.03 9.83
N ALA A 13 -3.12 -4.28 10.48
CA ALA A 13 -2.84 -3.75 11.80
C ALA A 13 -2.85 -2.22 11.79
N ASP A 14 -3.27 -1.60 12.89
CA ASP A 14 -3.38 -0.13 12.99
C ASP A 14 -2.05 0.59 12.74
N SER A 15 -0.92 -0.03 13.11
CA SER A 15 0.43 0.47 12.83
C SER A 15 0.72 0.57 11.33
N ILE A 16 0.22 -0.38 10.53
CA ILE A 16 0.35 -0.39 9.07
C ILE A 16 -0.56 0.69 8.49
N GLN A 17 -1.79 0.85 9.01
CA GLN A 17 -2.71 1.88 8.55
C GLN A 17 -2.13 3.29 8.72
N VAL A 18 -1.55 3.60 9.89
CA VAL A 18 -0.91 4.90 10.17
C VAL A 18 0.31 5.12 9.26
N ARG A 19 1.15 4.11 9.06
CA ARG A 19 2.29 4.19 8.13
C ARG A 19 1.83 4.47 6.70
N LEU A 20 0.74 3.83 6.27
CA LEU A 20 0.19 3.96 4.94
C LEU A 20 -0.39 5.35 4.69
N GLN A 21 -1.08 5.93 5.68
CA GLN A 21 -1.55 7.33 5.62
C GLN A 21 -0.41 8.34 5.49
N ARG A 22 0.76 8.06 6.10
CA ARG A 22 1.96 8.90 5.97
C ARG A 22 2.63 8.77 4.60
N MET A 23 2.72 7.54 4.07
CA MET A 23 3.38 7.28 2.78
C MET A 23 2.51 7.63 1.58
N TYR A 24 1.18 7.46 1.70
CA TYR A 24 0.21 7.71 0.65
C TYR A 24 -0.89 8.65 1.17
N PRO A 25 -0.68 9.96 1.10
CA PRO A 25 -1.67 10.96 1.52
C PRO A 25 -2.99 10.76 0.78
N GLY A 26 -4.11 10.79 1.50
CA GLY A 26 -5.44 10.56 0.94
C GLY A 26 -5.83 9.08 0.81
N SER A 27 -4.98 8.16 1.25
CA SER A 27 -5.38 6.75 1.41
C SER A 27 -6.45 6.59 2.50
N ARG A 28 -7.42 5.71 2.23
CA ARG A 28 -8.52 5.41 3.15
C ARG A 28 -8.65 3.90 3.33
N TYR A 29 -8.62 3.45 4.58
CA TYR A 29 -8.91 2.08 4.95
C TYR A 29 -10.31 2.00 5.57
N VAL A 30 -11.12 1.05 5.10
CA VAL A 30 -12.47 0.79 5.61
C VAL A 30 -12.46 -0.59 6.26
N SER A 31 -12.31 -0.61 7.59
CA SER A 31 -12.22 -1.85 8.40
C SER A 31 -13.43 -2.76 8.24
N SER A 32 -14.64 -2.17 8.13
CA SER A 32 -15.90 -2.92 7.94
C SER A 32 -15.89 -3.80 6.68
N THR A 33 -15.23 -3.37 5.60
CA THR A 33 -15.13 -4.13 4.34
C THR A 33 -13.74 -4.67 4.08
N ARG A 34 -12.80 -4.47 5.01
CA ARG A 34 -11.36 -4.79 4.86
C ARG A 34 -10.80 -4.27 3.54
N ALA A 35 -11.22 -3.07 3.15
CA ALA A 35 -10.90 -2.48 1.86
C ALA A 35 -10.01 -1.26 2.04
N LEU A 36 -8.87 -1.26 1.37
CA LEU A 36 -7.97 -0.12 1.26
C LEU A 36 -8.17 0.57 -0.09
N SER A 37 -8.30 1.89 -0.08
CA SER A 37 -8.30 2.73 -1.26
C SER A 37 -7.10 3.66 -1.21
N VAL A 38 -6.23 3.60 -2.21
CA VAL A 38 -5.03 4.44 -2.34
C VAL A 38 -5.16 5.31 -3.58
N PRO A 39 -5.05 6.64 -3.48
CA PRO A 39 -5.06 7.48 -4.67
C PRO A 39 -3.83 7.19 -5.52
N MET A 40 -4.02 7.04 -6.83
CA MET A 40 -2.88 6.82 -7.74
C MET A 40 -2.08 8.11 -7.89
N PRO A 41 -0.74 8.05 -7.79
CA PRO A 41 0.09 9.22 -8.08
C PRO A 41 -0.13 9.65 -9.54
N ARG A 42 -0.20 10.95 -9.76
CA ARG A 42 -0.30 11.55 -11.11
C ARG A 42 0.80 12.59 -11.27
N PRO A 43 2.06 12.17 -11.52
CA PRO A 43 3.13 13.11 -11.78
C PRO A 43 2.74 13.94 -13.02
N ASN A 44 2.71 15.27 -12.87
CA ASN A 44 2.33 16.21 -13.92
C ASN A 44 0.90 16.04 -14.48
N GLY A 45 -0.01 15.40 -13.72
CA GLY A 45 -1.39 15.17 -14.15
C GLY A 45 -1.55 13.96 -15.10
N GLU A 46 -0.45 13.34 -15.52
CA GLU A 46 -0.47 12.15 -16.37
C GLU A 46 -0.58 10.86 -15.54
N PRO A 47 -1.24 9.82 -16.06
CA PRO A 47 -1.21 8.51 -15.44
C PRO A 47 0.21 7.93 -15.48
N LEU A 48 0.59 7.16 -14.45
CA LEU A 48 1.84 6.40 -14.50
C LEU A 48 1.84 5.48 -15.71
N GLY A 49 2.98 5.40 -16.41
CA GLY A 49 3.19 4.38 -17.42
C GLY A 49 3.18 2.97 -16.80
N ASP A 50 2.90 1.95 -17.62
CA ASP A 50 2.65 0.57 -17.17
C ASP A 50 3.71 0.02 -16.21
N ASN A 51 4.99 0.19 -16.55
CA ASN A 51 6.08 -0.32 -15.72
C ASN A 51 6.13 0.37 -14.33
N ALA A 52 5.96 1.70 -14.32
CA ALA A 52 5.92 2.47 -13.07
C ALA A 52 4.69 2.09 -12.22
N LEU A 53 3.57 1.78 -12.86
CA LEU A 53 2.35 1.32 -12.19
C LEU A 53 2.56 -0.04 -11.51
N ILE A 54 3.20 -0.99 -12.20
CA ILE A 54 3.54 -2.30 -11.66
C ILE A 54 4.47 -2.16 -10.46
N GLU A 55 5.56 -1.39 -10.60
CA GLU A 55 6.51 -1.17 -9.50
C GLU A 55 5.88 -0.44 -8.31
N GLY A 56 5.03 0.56 -8.56
CA GLY A 56 4.29 1.25 -7.50
C GLY A 56 3.32 0.34 -6.76
N THR A 57 2.64 -0.56 -7.48
CA THR A 57 1.72 -1.55 -6.88
C THR A 57 2.49 -2.58 -6.06
N LYS A 58 3.63 -3.06 -6.56
CA LYS A 58 4.53 -3.96 -5.84
C LYS A 58 5.06 -3.33 -4.54
N ALA A 59 5.47 -2.06 -4.60
CA ALA A 59 5.91 -1.31 -3.42
C ALA A 59 4.77 -1.17 -2.38
N LEU A 60 3.55 -0.87 -2.84
CA LEU A 60 2.37 -0.81 -1.97
C LEU A 60 2.12 -2.15 -1.29
N LEU A 61 2.07 -3.25 -2.05
CA LEU A 61 1.85 -4.59 -1.50
C LEU A 61 2.94 -4.99 -0.49
N THR A 62 4.19 -4.65 -0.77
CA THR A 62 5.32 -4.92 0.14
C THR A 62 5.20 -4.10 1.44
N ALA A 63 4.70 -2.86 1.37
CA ALA A 63 4.52 -2.01 2.54
C ALA A 63 3.36 -2.49 3.45
N ILE A 64 2.34 -3.10 2.85
CA ILE A 64 1.14 -3.62 3.51
C ILE A 64 1.36 -5.03 4.05
N PHE A 65 2.00 -5.89 3.26
CA PHE A 65 2.36 -7.27 3.57
C PHE A 65 3.88 -7.37 3.60
N PRO A 66 4.53 -6.86 4.66
CA PRO A 66 5.97 -7.00 4.77
C PRO A 66 6.30 -8.50 4.74
N PRO A 67 7.32 -8.91 3.96
CA PRO A 67 7.78 -10.28 4.01
C PRO A 67 8.13 -10.61 5.46
N THR A 68 7.78 -11.81 5.92
CA THR A 68 8.19 -12.29 7.24
C THR A 68 9.71 -12.23 7.28
N VAL A 69 10.26 -11.20 7.90
CA VAL A 69 11.70 -11.11 8.10
C VAL A 69 11.99 -12.22 9.09
N PRO A 70 12.73 -13.29 8.72
CA PRO A 70 13.17 -14.24 9.73
C PRO A 70 13.99 -13.42 10.72
N SER A 71 13.50 -13.35 11.96
CA SER A 71 14.27 -12.82 13.08
C SER A 71 15.57 -13.59 13.09
N VAL A 72 16.66 -12.97 12.61
CA VAL A 72 18.00 -13.53 12.77
C VAL A 72 18.25 -13.43 14.26
N ALA A 73 17.84 -14.49 14.97
CA ALA A 73 18.14 -14.71 16.36
C ALA A 73 19.65 -14.55 16.49
N ALA A 74 20.02 -13.52 17.25
CA ALA A 74 21.38 -13.22 17.63
C ALA A 74 22.06 -14.51 18.08
N LYS A 75 23.11 -14.91 17.36
CA LYS A 75 23.98 -15.99 17.78
C LYS A 75 24.87 -15.42 18.89
N ALA A 76 24.62 -15.90 20.11
CA ALA A 76 25.45 -15.67 21.28
C ALA A 76 26.84 -16.31 21.12
#